data_AF-A0A0F5PLM6-F1
#
_entry.id   AF-A0A0F5PLM6-F1
#
_cell.length_a   1.000
_cell.length_b   1.000
_cell.length_c   1.000
_cell.angle_alpha   90.00
_cell.angle_beta   90.00
_cell.angle_gamma   90.00
#
_symmetry.space_group_name_H-M   'P 1'
#
loop_
_entity.id
_entity.type
_entity.pdbx_description
1 polymer ?
#
loop_
_entity_poly.entity_id
_entity_poly.type
_entity_poly.pdbx_seq_one_letter_code
_entity_poly.pdbx_strand_id
1 'polypeptide(L)' 'MKILVMNCGSSSLKYQLLDMENNKVLAKGLAERIGISDSLLTHQAEGKEKVKIQRDMKITEAIQLVWKFSG' A
#
# COMPACT_ATOMS: atom_id res chain seq x y z
N MET A 1 7.43 3.78 -17.70
CA MET A 1 7.89 4.41 -16.43
C MET A 1 6.91 4.04 -15.33
N LYS A 2 7.40 3.47 -14.23
CA LYS A 2 6.57 3.13 -13.07
C LYS A 2 6.68 4.22 -12.00
N ILE A 3 5.55 4.71 -11.50
CA ILE A 3 5.50 5.72 -10.44
C ILE A 3 4.74 5.16 -9.24
N LEU A 4 5.37 5.15 -8.07
CA LEU A 4 4.69 4.88 -6.80
C LEU A 4 4.21 6.20 -6.21
N VAL A 5 2.89 6.36 -6.09
CA VAL A 5 2.25 7.51 -5.44
C VAL A 5 1.78 7.10 -4.07
N MET A 6 2.07 7.93 -3.06
CA MET A 6 1.71 7.67 -1.67
C MET A 6 1.07 8.93 -1.06
N ASN A 7 -0.05 8.74 -0.39
CA ASN A 7 -0.69 9.75 0.45
C ASN A 7 -0.62 9.26 1.91
N CYS A 8 0.20 9.94 2.70
CA CYS A 8 0.48 9.60 4.09
C CYS A 8 -0.29 10.53 5.03
N GLY A 9 -1.24 9.97 5.76
CA GLY A 9 -1.84 10.60 6.94
C GLY A 9 -1.06 10.25 8.22
N SER A 10 -1.51 10.79 9.36
CA SER A 10 -0.90 10.51 10.67
C SER A 10 -1.03 9.05 11.12
N SER A 11 -2.11 8.37 10.71
CA SER A 11 -2.41 6.97 11.05
C SER A 11 -2.80 6.11 9.85
N SER A 12 -2.55 6.60 8.63
CA SER A 12 -2.90 5.90 7.40
C SER A 12 -1.92 6.18 6.26
N LEU A 13 -1.87 5.27 5.30
CA LEU A 13 -1.05 5.38 4.11
C LEU A 13 -1.79 4.73 2.95
N LYS A 14 -2.26 5.55 2.01
CA LYS A 14 -2.87 5.12 0.76
C LYS A 14 -1.84 5.19 -0.35
N TYR A 15 -1.79 4.19 -1.21
CA TYR A 15 -0.79 4.16 -2.29
C TYR A 15 -1.32 3.54 -3.58
N GLN A 16 -0.67 3.89 -4.68
CA GLN A 16 -0.84 3.27 -6.00
C GLN A 16 0.50 3.16 -6.72
N LEU A 17 0.74 2.02 -7.38
CA LEU A 17 1.82 1.86 -8.35
C LEU A 17 1.22 2.04 -9.74
N LEU A 18 1.67 3.07 -10.45
CA LEU A 18 1.17 3.46 -11.76
C LEU A 18 2.17 3.07 -12.84
N ASP A 19 1.68 2.52 -13.93
CA ASP A 19 2.40 2.47 -15.20
C ASP A 19 1.95 3.66 -16.06
N MET A 20 2.80 4.68 -16.15
CA MET A 20 2.49 5.92 -16.85
C MET A 20 2.61 5.81 -18.36
N GLU A 21 3.30 4.80 -18.88
CA GLU A 21 3.36 4.58 -20.35
C GLU A 21 2.03 4.03 -20.86
N ASN A 22 1.38 3.18 -20.06
CA ASN A 22 0.13 2.53 -20.44
C ASN A 22 -1.10 3.09 -19.72
N ASN A 23 -0.94 4.13 -18.88
CA ASN A 23 -1.99 4.71 -18.03
C ASN A 23 -2.73 3.65 -17.18
N LYS A 24 -1.99 2.72 -16.57
CA LYS A 24 -2.53 1.63 -15.76
C LYS A 24 -2.20 1.75 -14.28
N VAL A 25 -3.07 1.23 -13.44
CA VAL A 25 -2.80 1.01 -12.01
C VAL A 25 -2.36 -0.44 -11.83
N LEU A 26 -1.06 -0.65 -11.63
CA LEU A 26 -0.47 -1.98 -11.42
C LEU A 26 -0.82 -2.54 -10.04
N ALA A 27 -0.91 -1.67 -9.04
CA ALA A 27 -1.31 -2.04 -7.69
C ALA A 27 -1.86 -0.84 -6.93
N LYS A 28 -2.69 -1.11 -5.92
CA LYS A 28 -3.18 -0.12 -4.96
C LYS A 28 -3.31 -0.72 -3.58
N GLY A 29 -3.26 0.13 -2.56
CA GLY A 29 -3.56 -0.32 -1.21
C GLY A 29 -3.76 0.80 -0.21
N LEU A 30 -4.11 0.38 1.00
CA LEU A 30 -4.37 1.22 2.14
C LEU A 30 -3.84 0.50 3.38
N ALA A 31 -2.89 1.12 4.08
CA ALA A 31 -2.60 0.83 5.46
C ALA A 31 -3.40 1.81 6.34
N GLU A 32 -4.13 1.28 7.31
CA GLU A 32 -4.97 2.05 8.23
C GLU A 32 -4.68 1.63 9.67
N ARG A 33 -5.06 2.50 10.62
CA ARG A 33 -4.83 2.30 12.05
C ARG A 33 -3.33 2.11 12.37
N ILE A 34 -2.44 2.75 11.61
CA ILE A 34 -1.00 2.71 11.82
C ILE A 34 -0.68 3.39 13.17
N GLY A 35 0.17 2.76 13.99
CA GLY A 35 0.56 3.26 15.30
C GLY A 35 -0.45 3.02 16.42
N ILE A 36 -1.57 2.36 16.13
CA ILE A 36 -2.56 1.88 17.11
C ILE A 36 -2.84 0.39 16.87
N SER A 37 -3.51 -0.27 17.82
CA SER A 37 -3.80 -1.70 17.72
C SER A 37 -4.66 -2.04 16.50
N ASP A 38 -4.49 -3.26 16.00
CA ASP A 38 -5.21 -3.82 14.84
C ASP A 38 -4.97 -3.01 13.57
N SER A 39 -3.73 -2.57 13.34
CA SER A 39 -3.38 -1.99 12.05
C SER A 39 -3.66 -3.00 10.93
N LEU A 40 -4.16 -2.50 9.80
CA LEU A 40 -4.55 -3.33 8.66
C LEU A 40 -3.95 -2.74 7.38
N LEU A 41 -3.25 -3.58 6.62
CA LEU A 41 -2.89 -3.30 5.24
C LEU A 41 -3.78 -4.12 4.31
N THR A 42 -4.53 -3.43 3.45
CA THR A 42 -5.23 -4.02 2.32
C THR A 42 -4.46 -3.69 1.04
N HIS A 43 -4.10 -4.73 0.28
CA HIS A 43 -3.38 -4.63 -0.98
C HIS A 43 -4.15 -5.31 -2.12
N GLN A 44 -4.13 -4.71 -3.32
CA GLN A 44 -4.69 -5.28 -4.53
C GLN A 44 -3.77 -4.98 -5.72
N ALA A 45 -3.17 -6.01 -6.30
CA ALA A 45 -2.48 -5.94 -7.58
C ALA A 45 -3.44 -6.18 -8.75
N GLU A 46 -3.10 -5.67 -9.93
CA GLU A 46 -3.86 -5.89 -11.16
C GLU A 46 -4.01 -7.39 -11.44
N GLY A 47 -5.25 -7.83 -11.67
CA GLY A 47 -5.58 -9.24 -11.96
C GLY A 47 -5.38 -10.21 -10.80
N LYS A 48 -5.09 -9.74 -9.57
CA LYS A 48 -4.92 -10.59 -8.38
C LYS A 48 -5.98 -10.33 -7.32
N GLU A 49 -6.21 -11.35 -6.51
CA GLU A 49 -7.08 -11.26 -5.34
C GLU A 49 -6.54 -10.29 -4.29
N LYS A 50 -7.45 -9.74 -3.48
CA LYS A 50 -7.08 -8.84 -2.40
C LYS A 50 -6.33 -9.58 -1.30
N VAL A 51 -5.23 -9.00 -0.86
CA VAL A 51 -4.44 -9.47 0.28
C VAL A 51 -4.71 -8.55 1.48
N LYS A 52 -4.95 -9.14 2.65
CA LYS A 52 -5.09 -8.43 3.91
C LYS A 52 -4.00 -8.88 4.87
N ILE A 53 -3.31 -7.92 5.47
CA ILE A 53 -2.30 -8.16 6.51
C ILE A 53 -2.73 -7.37 7.74
N GLN A 54 -3.19 -8.08 8.77
CA GLN A 54 -3.59 -7.48 10.05
C GLN A 54 -2.52 -7.76 11.08
N ARG A 55 -1.88 -6.70 11.57
CA ARG A 55 -0.89 -6.70 12.65
C ARG A 55 -0.58 -5.26 13.02
N ASP A 56 -0.22 -5.02 14.28
CA ASP A 56 0.26 -3.71 14.70
C ASP A 56 1.48 -3.30 13.86
N MET A 57 1.45 -2.08 13.35
CA MET A 57 2.53 -1.56 12.51
C MET A 57 2.84 -0.09 12.78
N LYS A 58 4.13 0.25 12.77
CA LYS A 58 4.63 1.61 12.65
C LYS A 58 4.61 2.05 11.19
N ILE A 59 4.66 3.36 10.96
CA ILE A 59 4.67 3.93 9.60
C ILE A 59 5.83 3.39 8.74
N THR A 60 7.00 3.16 9.34
CA THR A 60 8.17 2.59 8.67
C THR A 60 7.90 1.16 8.17
N GLU A 61 7.19 0.35 8.95
CA GLU A 61 6.82 -1.02 8.59
C GLU A 61 5.74 -1.04 7.50
N ALA A 62 4.80 -0.09 7.54
CA ALA A 62 3.82 0.09 6.47
C ALA A 62 4.50 0.42 5.13
N ILE A 63 5.48 1.34 5.13
CA ILE A 63 6.25 1.69 3.92
C ILE A 63 7.05 0.48 3.39
N GLN A 64 7.67 -0.30 4.28
CA GLN A 64 8.39 -1.52 3.88
C GLN A 64 7.47 -2.56 3.23
N LEU A 65 6.26 -2.74 3.76
CA LEU A 65 5.26 -3.63 3.15
C LEU A 65 4.83 -3.13 1.77
N VAL A 66 4.60 -1.83 1.62
CA VAL A 66 4.27 -1.22 0.31
C VAL A 66 5.39 -1.47 -0.70
N TRP A 67 6.64 -1.29 -0.29
CA TRP A 67 7.79 -1.53 -1.15
C TRP A 67 7.88 -3.00 -1.61
N LYS A 68 7.66 -3.95 -0.70
CA LYS A 68 7.60 -5.40 -1.04
C LYS A 68 6.55 -5.73 -2.09
N PHE A 69 5.45 -4.97 -2.15
CA PHE A 69 4.41 -5.16 -3.17
C PHE A 69 4.67 -4.42 -4.48
N SER A 70 5.70 -3.56 -4.52
CA SER A 70 6.01 -2.71 -5.68
C SER A 70 7.17 -3.24 -6.54
N GLY A 71 7.96 -4.19 -6.01
CA GLY A 71 9.00 -4.93 -6.74
C GLY A 71 8.52 -6.28 -7.23
#